data_AF-A0A4V1KPE4-F1
#
_entry.id   AF-A0A4V1KPE4-F1
#
_cell.length_a   1.000
_cell.length_b   1.000
_cell.length_c   1.000
_cell.angle_alpha   90.00
_cell.angle_beta   90.00
_cell.angle_gamma   90.00
#
_symmetry.space_group_name_H-M   'P 1'
#
loop_
_entity.id
_entity.type
_entity.pdbx_description
1 polymer ?
#
loop_
_entity_poly.entity_id
_entity_poly.type
_entity_poly.pdbx_seq_one_letter_code
_entity_poly.pdbx_strand_id
1 'polypeptide(L)'
;MLARVANNLFWMGRYIERAEHVARYLNVNYFSSLDAPNEKSQSRDHVLHSLLFMANGPVEEGYELTEKNAFYDIGLNPEESFSVLNCIKYARENANGARDLISTELYESINKFYHFVLNYDADFFVSKGLFDFTTQIAESTSIIRAKIRGTLLHDEVYAIIMLGVNIERATQIVRIIQAKYYDALKAQGGYDKKFSKSYEWTTLLKCIEAYDMMRRHYKKTPTSLSTLEFLILNPECPRSVMNSLVQVKNHINVLNEDKYPEKDSAAFLIGKTHAEYRYKTVDTIEGNIEHFIEEIQDTLIDIANKIEKEYFKY
;
A
#
# COMPACT_ATOMS: atom_id res chain seq x y z
N MET A 1 15.35 6.94 -24.78
CA MET A 1 13.89 7.23 -24.88
C MET A 1 13.07 6.10 -24.24
N LEU A 2 13.36 4.82 -24.54
CA LEU A 2 12.68 3.64 -23.97
C LEU A 2 12.72 3.56 -22.42
N ALA A 3 13.88 3.76 -21.78
CA ALA A 3 14.01 3.68 -20.32
C ALA A 3 13.14 4.70 -19.54
N ARG A 4 12.99 5.92 -20.07
CA ARG A 4 12.12 6.94 -19.45
C ARG A 4 10.64 6.54 -19.51
N VAL A 5 10.21 5.95 -20.62
CA VAL A 5 8.82 5.49 -20.76
C VAL A 5 8.55 4.30 -19.83
N ALA A 6 9.50 3.37 -19.71
CA ALA A 6 9.43 2.29 -18.73
C ALA A 6 9.37 2.81 -17.29
N ASN A 7 10.16 3.84 -16.95
CA ASN A 7 10.06 4.52 -15.64
C ASN A 7 8.65 5.04 -15.38
N ASN A 8 8.03 5.69 -16.37
CA ASN A 8 6.67 6.21 -16.25
C ASN A 8 5.67 5.07 -15.99
N LEU A 9 5.74 3.96 -16.73
CA LEU A 9 4.86 2.81 -16.53
C LEU A 9 4.97 2.21 -15.13
N PHE A 10 6.20 2.05 -14.63
CA PHE A 10 6.47 1.55 -13.29
C PHE A 10 5.87 2.47 -12.22
N TRP A 11 6.19 3.76 -12.28
CA TRP A 11 5.69 4.73 -11.31
C TRP A 11 4.18 4.97 -11.42
N MET A 12 3.58 4.90 -12.61
CA MET A 12 2.13 4.91 -12.79
C MET A 12 1.47 3.80 -11.96
N GLY A 13 1.96 2.56 -12.07
CA GLY A 13 1.47 1.43 -11.29
C GLY A 13 1.60 1.65 -9.78
N ARG A 14 2.75 2.17 -9.32
CA ARG A 14 2.97 2.51 -7.91
C ARG A 14 1.98 3.56 -7.41
N TYR A 15 1.85 4.68 -8.11
CA TYR A 15 0.97 5.76 -7.65
C TYR A 15 -0.51 5.36 -7.60
N ILE A 16 -0.99 4.54 -8.54
CA ILE A 16 -2.35 3.98 -8.51
C ILE A 16 -2.55 3.13 -7.25
N GLU A 17 -1.61 2.23 -6.96
CA GLU A 17 -1.71 1.34 -5.80
C GLU A 17 -1.61 2.11 -4.47
N ARG A 18 -0.73 3.12 -4.40
CA ARG A 18 -0.57 4.00 -3.23
C ARG A 18 -1.83 4.79 -2.93
N ALA A 19 -2.41 5.44 -3.94
CA ALA A 19 -3.63 6.24 -3.77
C ALA A 19 -4.76 5.43 -3.14
N GLU A 20 -4.94 4.19 -3.60
CA GLU A 20 -5.96 3.28 -3.06
C GLU A 20 -5.69 2.86 -1.62
N HIS A 21 -4.45 2.49 -1.27
CA HIS A 21 -4.09 2.11 0.10
C HIS A 21 -4.23 3.27 1.09
N VAL A 22 -3.78 4.47 0.72
CA VAL A 22 -3.88 5.67 1.56
C VAL A 22 -5.34 6.05 1.79
N ALA A 23 -6.16 6.10 0.74
CA ALA A 23 -7.58 6.42 0.85
C ALA A 23 -8.35 5.36 1.67
N ARG A 24 -8.05 4.08 1.47
CA ARG A 24 -8.67 2.98 2.22
C ARG A 24 -8.26 3.01 3.69
N TYR A 25 -6.99 3.23 4.00
CA TYR A 25 -6.54 3.36 5.39
C TYR A 25 -7.22 4.56 6.06
N LEU A 26 -7.28 5.70 5.37
CA LEU A 26 -7.99 6.89 5.83
C LEU A 26 -9.44 6.59 6.21
N ASN A 27 -10.19 5.96 5.30
CA ASN A 27 -11.58 5.57 5.53
C ASN A 27 -11.70 4.56 6.69
N VAL A 28 -11.08 3.39 6.54
CA VAL A 28 -11.32 2.25 7.43
C VAL A 28 -10.80 2.52 8.84
N ASN A 29 -9.64 3.15 9.00
CA ASN A 29 -9.09 3.46 10.33
C ASN A 29 -9.96 4.50 11.04
N TYR A 30 -10.39 5.55 10.33
CA TYR A 30 -11.27 6.57 10.89
C TYR A 30 -12.61 5.99 11.35
N PHE A 31 -13.35 5.29 10.48
CA PHE A 31 -14.67 4.76 10.88
C PHE A 31 -14.56 3.60 11.88
N SER A 32 -13.53 2.74 11.78
CA SER A 32 -13.33 1.67 12.78
C SER A 32 -13.01 2.22 14.16
N SER A 33 -12.45 3.44 14.25
CA SER A 33 -12.17 4.10 15.54
C SER A 33 -13.43 4.52 16.29
N LEU A 34 -14.52 4.84 15.58
CA LEU A 34 -15.77 5.30 16.20
C LEU A 34 -16.39 4.21 17.09
N ASP A 35 -16.29 2.95 16.66
CA ASP A 35 -16.82 1.78 17.36
C ASP A 35 -15.73 0.99 18.12
N ALA A 36 -14.55 1.56 18.33
CA ALA A 36 -13.45 0.83 18.96
C ALA A 36 -13.74 0.53 20.44
N PRO A 37 -13.37 -0.66 20.96
CA PRO A 37 -13.75 -1.09 22.31
C PRO A 37 -12.92 -0.46 23.43
N ASN A 38 -11.98 0.44 23.10
CA ASN A 38 -11.13 1.09 24.08
C ASN A 38 -10.94 2.58 23.79
N GLU A 39 -10.84 3.37 24.86
CA GLU A 39 -10.74 4.83 24.80
C GLU A 39 -9.56 5.32 23.96
N LYS A 40 -8.40 4.62 24.01
CA LYS A 40 -7.23 5.06 23.25
C LYS A 40 -7.46 4.93 21.74
N SER A 41 -8.03 3.82 21.28
CA SER A 41 -8.41 3.63 19.87
C SER A 41 -9.56 4.53 19.43
N GLN A 42 -10.38 5.04 20.35
CA GLN A 42 -11.43 6.04 20.07
C GLN A 42 -10.89 7.48 20.11
N SER A 43 -9.69 7.70 20.66
CA SER A 43 -9.11 9.03 20.81
C SER A 43 -8.85 9.67 19.46
N ARG A 44 -9.49 10.81 19.19
CA ARG A 44 -9.35 11.48 17.90
C ARG A 44 -7.89 11.85 17.62
N ASP A 45 -7.20 12.38 18.62
CA ASP A 45 -5.78 12.69 18.55
C ASP A 45 -4.95 11.48 18.09
N HIS A 46 -5.14 10.33 18.74
CA HIS A 46 -4.43 9.10 18.39
C HIS A 46 -4.72 8.64 16.95
N VAL A 47 -5.99 8.69 16.54
CA VAL A 47 -6.43 8.28 15.20
C VAL A 47 -5.83 9.19 14.13
N LEU A 48 -5.86 10.52 14.31
CA LEU A 48 -5.31 11.46 13.32
C LEU A 48 -3.80 11.31 13.16
N HIS A 49 -3.07 11.08 14.26
CA HIS A 49 -1.64 10.78 14.20
C HIS A 49 -1.36 9.46 13.47
N SER A 50 -2.18 8.43 13.71
CA SER A 50 -2.10 7.13 13.00
C SER A 50 -2.34 7.29 11.49
N LEU A 51 -3.30 8.13 11.10
CA LEU A 51 -3.59 8.45 9.70
C LEU A 51 -2.41 9.13 8.99
N LEU A 52 -1.84 10.18 9.59
CA LEU A 52 -0.68 10.85 9.00
C LEU A 52 0.57 9.98 9.04
N PHE A 53 0.75 9.18 10.09
CA PHE A 53 1.85 8.22 10.16
C PHE A 53 1.84 7.28 8.95
N MET A 54 0.68 6.71 8.63
CA MET A 54 0.56 5.83 7.46
C MET A 54 0.87 6.57 6.15
N ALA A 55 0.39 7.81 5.99
CA ALA A 55 0.55 8.57 4.75
C ALA A 55 1.97 9.11 4.54
N ASN A 56 2.57 9.73 5.57
CA ASN A 56 3.83 10.49 5.46
C ASN A 56 4.98 9.98 6.35
N GLY A 57 4.71 9.13 7.33
CA GLY A 57 5.69 8.69 8.33
C GLY A 57 5.58 9.45 9.66
N PRO A 58 6.57 9.35 10.56
CA PRO A 58 6.50 9.89 11.92
C PRO A 58 6.05 11.36 11.96
N VAL A 59 5.03 11.63 12.77
CA VAL A 59 4.55 12.98 13.07
C VAL A 59 5.27 13.45 14.35
N GLU A 60 5.70 14.71 14.38
CA GLU A 60 6.34 15.30 15.56
C GLU A 60 5.40 15.27 16.78
N GLU A 61 5.94 14.95 17.95
CA GLU A 61 5.17 14.94 19.19
C GLU A 61 4.67 16.36 19.51
N GLY A 62 3.37 16.49 19.76
CA GLY A 62 2.72 17.77 20.08
C GLY A 62 2.19 18.54 18.86
N TYR A 63 2.28 17.97 17.66
CA TYR A 63 1.63 18.53 16.48
C TYR A 63 0.10 18.42 16.62
N GLU A 64 -0.58 19.56 16.78
CA GLU A 64 -2.03 19.56 16.92
C GLU A 64 -2.73 19.27 15.59
N LEU A 65 -3.35 18.09 15.50
CA LEU A 65 -4.11 17.68 14.34
C LEU A 65 -5.60 17.90 14.54
N THR A 66 -6.21 18.56 13.56
CA THR A 66 -7.67 18.58 13.41
C THR A 66 -8.09 17.59 12.33
N GLU A 67 -9.32 17.07 12.42
CA GLU A 67 -9.88 16.21 11.36
C GLU A 67 -9.80 16.88 9.99
N LYS A 68 -10.13 18.18 9.93
CA LYS A 68 -10.13 18.93 8.68
C LYS A 68 -8.74 18.97 8.04
N ASN A 69 -7.72 19.34 8.82
CA ASN A 69 -6.35 19.44 8.31
C ASN A 69 -5.83 18.06 7.91
N ALA A 70 -5.96 17.05 8.78
CA ALA A 70 -5.49 15.70 8.48
C ALA A 70 -6.18 15.11 7.24
N PHE A 71 -7.50 15.29 7.09
CA PHE A 71 -8.21 14.83 5.91
C PHE A 71 -7.73 15.57 4.67
N TYR A 72 -7.68 16.91 4.72
CA TYR A 72 -7.23 17.73 3.61
C TYR A 72 -5.81 17.33 3.16
N ASP A 73 -4.86 17.23 4.08
CA ASP A 73 -3.46 16.88 3.81
C ASP A 73 -3.33 15.50 3.14
N ILE A 74 -4.05 14.49 3.65
CA ILE A 74 -4.00 13.14 3.10
C ILE A 74 -4.77 13.04 1.78
N GLY A 75 -5.87 13.77 1.63
CA GLY A 75 -6.78 13.64 0.49
C GLY A 75 -6.48 14.57 -0.68
N LEU A 76 -6.54 15.88 -0.44
CA LEU A 76 -6.70 16.91 -1.47
C LEU A 76 -5.66 18.04 -1.41
N ASN A 77 -4.71 18.02 -0.48
CA ASN A 77 -3.69 19.06 -0.39
C ASN A 77 -2.67 18.92 -1.56
N PRO A 78 -2.53 19.93 -2.43
CA PRO A 78 -1.60 19.88 -3.55
C PRO A 78 -0.13 20.07 -3.15
N GLU A 79 0.15 20.58 -1.94
CA GLU A 79 1.51 20.75 -1.43
C GLU A 79 2.08 19.46 -0.83
N GLU A 80 1.20 18.55 -0.40
CA GLU A 80 1.61 17.28 0.20
C GLU A 80 1.81 16.20 -0.86
N SER A 81 3.05 15.78 -1.07
CA SER A 81 3.41 14.79 -2.10
C SER A 81 2.76 13.41 -1.88
N PHE A 82 2.40 13.09 -0.64
CA PHE A 82 1.72 11.86 -0.26
C PHE A 82 0.19 11.91 -0.44
N SER A 83 -0.37 13.08 -0.76
CA SER A 83 -1.83 13.22 -0.88
C SER A 83 -2.38 12.34 -2.00
N VAL A 84 -3.62 11.88 -1.83
CA VAL A 84 -4.32 11.08 -2.84
C VAL A 84 -4.41 11.85 -4.16
N LEU A 85 -4.68 13.16 -4.11
CA LEU A 85 -4.63 14.06 -5.26
C LEU A 85 -3.29 13.98 -6.01
N ASN A 86 -2.17 14.16 -5.31
CA ASN A 86 -0.86 14.14 -5.95
C ASN A 86 -0.48 12.76 -6.48
N CYS A 87 -0.79 11.67 -5.77
CA CYS A 87 -0.61 10.32 -6.30
C CYS A 87 -1.34 10.14 -7.64
N ILE A 88 -2.59 10.57 -7.73
CA ILE A 88 -3.40 10.39 -8.95
C ILE A 88 -2.95 11.33 -10.07
N LYS A 89 -2.55 12.55 -9.74
CA LYS A 89 -1.92 13.49 -10.66
C LYS A 89 -0.66 12.88 -11.27
N TYR A 90 0.26 12.35 -10.44
CA TYR A 90 1.49 11.72 -10.92
C TYR A 90 1.22 10.45 -11.72
N ALA A 91 0.23 9.64 -11.35
CA ALA A 91 -0.19 8.50 -12.16
C ALA A 91 -0.64 8.93 -13.57
N ARG A 92 -1.44 10.00 -13.66
CA ARG A 92 -1.93 10.55 -14.94
C ARG A 92 -0.81 11.19 -15.77
N GLU A 93 0.13 11.89 -15.16
CA GLU A 93 1.31 12.44 -15.84
C GLU A 93 2.22 11.33 -16.39
N ASN A 94 2.43 10.26 -15.63
CA ASN A 94 3.15 9.09 -16.10
C ASN A 94 2.41 8.39 -17.24
N ALA A 95 1.07 8.26 -17.17
CA ALA A 95 0.25 7.73 -18.25
C ALA A 95 0.37 8.58 -19.53
N ASN A 96 0.40 9.92 -19.42
CA ASN A 96 0.66 10.82 -20.55
C ASN A 96 2.04 10.53 -21.17
N GLY A 97 3.06 10.39 -20.34
CA GLY A 97 4.43 10.12 -20.78
C GLY A 97 4.65 8.72 -21.37
N ALA A 98 3.66 7.82 -21.24
CA ALA A 98 3.67 6.48 -21.81
C ALA A 98 2.46 6.22 -22.75
N ARG A 99 1.86 7.29 -23.28
CA ARG A 99 0.58 7.22 -24.01
C ARG A 99 0.57 6.24 -25.18
N ASP A 100 1.70 6.12 -25.88
CA ASP A 100 1.85 5.27 -27.06
C ASP A 100 1.92 3.78 -26.73
N LEU A 101 2.14 3.42 -25.45
CA LEU A 101 2.27 2.03 -24.99
C LEU A 101 1.03 1.51 -24.26
N ILE A 102 0.10 2.38 -23.90
CA ILE A 102 -1.12 2.00 -23.18
C ILE A 102 -2.36 2.15 -24.05
N SER A 103 -3.36 1.32 -23.77
CA SER A 103 -4.66 1.40 -24.45
C SER A 103 -5.35 2.74 -24.18
N THR A 104 -6.19 3.17 -25.12
CA THR A 104 -7.03 4.36 -24.95
C THR A 104 -7.98 4.18 -23.76
N GLU A 105 -8.54 2.99 -23.56
CA GLU A 105 -9.46 2.68 -22.47
C GLU A 105 -8.80 2.81 -21.10
N LEU A 106 -7.54 2.38 -20.95
CA LEU A 106 -6.77 2.55 -19.72
C LEU A 106 -6.49 4.03 -19.48
N TYR A 107 -5.96 4.73 -20.49
CA TYR A 107 -5.62 6.14 -20.39
C TYR A 107 -6.84 7.00 -20.00
N GLU A 108 -7.97 6.83 -20.68
CA GLU A 108 -9.19 7.59 -20.40
C GLU A 108 -9.75 7.29 -19.00
N SER A 109 -9.59 6.05 -18.51
CA SER A 109 -10.00 5.71 -17.14
C SER A 109 -9.15 6.44 -16.09
N ILE A 110 -7.83 6.54 -16.31
CA ILE A 110 -6.94 7.33 -15.45
C ILE A 110 -7.25 8.82 -15.56
N ASN A 111 -7.50 9.34 -16.77
CA ASN A 111 -7.79 10.75 -16.99
C ASN A 111 -9.13 11.17 -16.35
N LYS A 112 -10.18 10.34 -16.48
CA LYS A 112 -11.45 10.53 -15.79
C LYS A 112 -11.27 10.52 -14.27
N PHE A 113 -10.47 9.59 -13.75
CA PHE A 113 -10.19 9.51 -12.32
C PHE A 113 -9.48 10.77 -11.80
N TYR A 114 -8.47 11.24 -12.53
CA TYR A 114 -7.80 12.50 -12.21
C TYR A 114 -8.76 13.68 -12.15
N HIS A 115 -9.63 13.84 -13.15
CA HIS A 115 -10.60 14.94 -13.16
C HIS A 115 -11.66 14.82 -12.05
N PHE A 116 -12.04 13.61 -11.65
CA PHE A 116 -12.91 13.41 -10.49
C PHE A 116 -12.27 13.99 -9.22
N VAL A 117 -11.02 13.60 -8.93
CA VAL A 117 -10.32 14.02 -7.70
C VAL A 117 -10.00 15.50 -7.71
N LEU A 118 -9.52 16.02 -8.84
CA LEU A 118 -9.17 17.43 -8.99
C LEU A 118 -10.36 18.37 -8.73
N ASN A 119 -11.56 17.94 -9.11
CA ASN A 119 -12.78 18.74 -8.98
C ASN A 119 -13.63 18.35 -7.77
N TYR A 120 -13.12 17.50 -6.86
CA TYR A 120 -13.85 17.13 -5.67
C TYR A 120 -13.86 18.30 -4.68
N ASP A 121 -15.04 18.63 -4.14
CA ASP A 121 -15.22 19.75 -3.22
C ASP A 121 -14.48 19.48 -1.90
N ALA A 122 -13.47 20.30 -1.61
CA ALA A 122 -12.63 20.17 -0.42
C ALA A 122 -13.40 20.44 0.88
N ASP A 123 -14.32 21.41 0.90
CA ASP A 123 -15.12 21.74 2.08
C ASP A 123 -16.12 20.62 2.38
N PHE A 124 -16.71 20.04 1.32
CA PHE A 124 -17.53 18.83 1.47
C PHE A 124 -16.69 17.66 1.98
N PHE A 125 -15.52 17.41 1.39
CA PHE A 125 -14.62 16.31 1.76
C PHE A 125 -14.27 16.31 3.24
N VAL A 126 -13.75 17.44 3.76
CA VAL A 126 -13.25 17.53 5.14
C VAL A 126 -14.36 17.53 6.20
N SER A 127 -15.63 17.65 5.80
CA SER A 127 -16.76 17.74 6.72
C SER A 127 -17.69 16.53 6.69
N LYS A 128 -18.08 16.06 5.50
CA LYS A 128 -19.10 15.00 5.33
C LYS A 128 -18.73 13.97 4.25
N GLY A 129 -17.85 14.35 3.34
CA GLY A 129 -17.54 13.62 2.12
C GLY A 129 -16.44 12.57 2.25
N LEU A 130 -15.91 12.30 3.45
CA LEU A 130 -14.80 11.36 3.63
C LEU A 130 -15.09 9.96 3.07
N PHE A 131 -16.25 9.39 3.44
CA PHE A 131 -16.66 8.06 2.99
C PHE A 131 -16.90 8.01 1.49
N ASP A 132 -17.63 9.00 0.94
CA ASP A 132 -17.92 9.10 -0.49
C ASP A 132 -16.63 9.20 -1.31
N PHE A 133 -15.76 10.15 -0.96
CA PHE A 133 -14.48 10.36 -1.63
C PHE A 133 -13.66 9.07 -1.68
N THR A 134 -13.42 8.46 -0.52
CA THR A 134 -12.55 7.27 -0.41
C THR A 134 -13.15 6.03 -1.07
N THR A 135 -14.48 5.86 -1.05
CA THR A 135 -15.16 4.82 -1.83
C THR A 135 -14.94 5.03 -3.34
N GLN A 136 -15.08 6.27 -3.82
CA GLN A 136 -14.84 6.59 -5.24
C GLN A 136 -13.38 6.37 -5.67
N ILE A 137 -12.40 6.59 -4.78
CA ILE A 137 -11.00 6.21 -5.01
C ILE A 137 -10.90 4.68 -5.20
N ALA A 138 -11.50 3.89 -4.32
CA ALA A 138 -11.44 2.42 -4.39
C ALA A 138 -12.12 1.87 -5.66
N GLU A 139 -13.27 2.43 -6.04
CA GLU A 139 -13.99 2.05 -7.27
C GLU A 139 -13.19 2.41 -8.53
N SER A 140 -12.67 3.64 -8.60
CA SER A 140 -11.90 4.11 -9.76
C SER A 140 -10.60 3.31 -9.96
N THR A 141 -9.89 3.00 -8.87
CA THR A 141 -8.68 2.17 -8.94
C THR A 141 -9.00 0.72 -9.30
N SER A 142 -10.15 0.18 -8.88
CA SER A 142 -10.63 -1.13 -9.34
C SER A 142 -10.92 -1.16 -10.85
N ILE A 143 -11.54 -0.10 -11.38
CA ILE A 143 -11.75 0.06 -12.83
C ILE A 143 -10.40 0.10 -13.55
N ILE A 144 -9.44 0.88 -13.07
CA ILE A 144 -8.11 1.00 -13.67
C ILE A 144 -7.38 -0.35 -13.69
N ARG A 145 -7.38 -1.09 -12.57
CA ARG A 145 -6.79 -2.45 -12.50
C ARG A 145 -7.45 -3.40 -13.52
N ALA A 146 -8.77 -3.31 -13.68
CA ALA A 146 -9.48 -4.08 -14.70
C ALA A 146 -9.07 -3.68 -16.13
N LYS A 147 -8.85 -2.38 -16.40
CA LYS A 147 -8.37 -1.90 -17.70
C LYS A 147 -6.93 -2.33 -18.00
N ILE A 148 -6.02 -2.24 -17.03
CA ILE A 148 -4.64 -2.74 -17.16
C ILE A 148 -4.66 -4.20 -17.60
N ARG A 149 -5.45 -5.04 -16.91
CA ARG A 149 -5.55 -6.48 -17.22
C ARG A 149 -6.27 -6.79 -18.53
N GLY A 150 -7.33 -6.07 -18.84
CA GLY A 150 -8.27 -6.41 -19.91
C GLY A 150 -7.96 -5.79 -21.27
N THR A 151 -7.05 -4.82 -21.36
CA THR A 151 -6.85 -4.04 -22.59
C THR A 151 -5.39 -3.95 -23.05
N LEU A 152 -4.43 -4.40 -22.24
CA LEU A 152 -3.02 -4.47 -22.62
C LEU A 152 -2.65 -5.91 -23.03
N LEU A 153 -1.65 -6.02 -23.92
CA LEU A 153 -0.94 -7.29 -24.11
C LEU A 153 -0.17 -7.62 -22.84
N HIS A 154 -0.11 -8.90 -22.46
CA HIS A 154 0.60 -9.33 -21.25
C HIS A 154 2.08 -9.55 -21.55
N ASP A 155 2.73 -8.49 -22.03
CA ASP A 155 4.13 -8.42 -22.44
C ASP A 155 4.97 -7.60 -21.42
N GLU A 156 6.12 -7.09 -21.85
CA GLU A 156 7.02 -6.26 -21.04
C GLU A 156 6.35 -5.01 -20.49
N VAL A 157 5.46 -4.35 -21.26
CA VAL A 157 4.74 -3.14 -20.82
C VAL A 157 3.84 -3.49 -19.63
N TYR A 158 3.07 -4.57 -19.76
CA TYR A 158 2.23 -5.06 -18.67
C TYR A 158 3.07 -5.49 -17.46
N ALA A 159 4.18 -6.20 -17.68
CA ALA A 159 5.09 -6.62 -16.62
C ALA A 159 5.65 -5.42 -15.83
N ILE A 160 6.07 -4.35 -16.51
CA ILE A 160 6.60 -3.13 -15.86
C ILE A 160 5.53 -2.45 -14.99
N ILE A 161 4.31 -2.29 -15.50
CA ILE A 161 3.20 -1.72 -14.71
C ILE A 161 2.96 -2.58 -13.46
N MET A 162 2.88 -3.91 -13.66
CA MET A 162 2.58 -4.84 -12.57
C MET A 162 3.74 -4.98 -11.57
N LEU A 163 5.01 -4.77 -11.98
CA LEU A 163 6.12 -4.63 -11.04
C LEU A 163 5.88 -3.45 -10.09
N GLY A 164 5.52 -2.29 -10.64
CA GLY A 164 5.21 -1.10 -9.84
C GLY A 164 4.04 -1.34 -8.88
N VAL A 165 2.94 -1.90 -9.39
CA VAL A 165 1.75 -2.23 -8.58
C VAL A 165 2.10 -3.17 -7.42
N ASN A 166 2.81 -4.26 -7.67
CA ASN A 166 3.05 -5.26 -6.62
C ASN A 166 4.16 -4.85 -5.64
N ILE A 167 5.19 -4.12 -6.08
CA ILE A 167 6.17 -3.52 -5.15
C ILE A 167 5.47 -2.54 -4.23
N GLU A 168 4.67 -1.63 -4.77
CA GLU A 168 3.98 -0.66 -3.95
C GLU A 168 2.97 -1.33 -3.02
N ARG A 169 2.25 -2.37 -3.46
CA ARG A 169 1.35 -3.14 -2.61
C ARG A 169 2.09 -3.71 -1.40
N ALA A 170 3.23 -4.36 -1.60
CA ALA A 170 4.05 -4.89 -0.51
C ALA A 170 4.47 -3.77 0.45
N THR A 171 4.97 -2.65 -0.09
CA THR A 171 5.37 -1.48 0.72
C THR A 171 4.21 -0.94 1.55
N GLN A 172 3.01 -0.77 0.96
CA GLN A 172 1.85 -0.23 1.66
C GLN A 172 1.31 -1.19 2.73
N ILE A 173 1.33 -2.50 2.47
CA ILE A 173 0.98 -3.51 3.49
C ILE A 173 1.92 -3.38 4.70
N VAL A 174 3.23 -3.30 4.48
CA VAL A 174 4.23 -3.14 5.54
C VAL A 174 4.01 -1.84 6.32
N ARG A 175 3.76 -0.72 5.64
CA ARG A 175 3.47 0.57 6.29
C ARG A 175 2.20 0.53 7.15
N ILE A 176 1.15 -0.15 6.66
CA ILE A 176 -0.09 -0.35 7.44
C ILE A 176 0.18 -1.24 8.66
N ILE A 177 0.99 -2.30 8.50
CA ILE A 177 1.43 -3.14 9.61
C ILE A 177 2.16 -2.30 10.66
N GLN A 178 3.11 -1.46 10.25
CA GLN A 178 3.87 -0.58 11.12
C GLN A 178 2.98 0.39 11.89
N ALA A 179 2.08 1.09 11.20
CA ALA A 179 1.17 2.06 11.82
C ALA A 179 0.32 1.39 12.91
N LYS A 180 -0.28 0.23 12.61
CA LYS A 180 -1.16 -0.44 13.57
C LYS A 180 -0.40 -1.22 14.65
N TYR A 181 0.85 -1.61 14.40
CA TYR A 181 1.75 -2.10 15.43
C TYR A 181 1.98 -1.04 16.51
N TYR A 182 2.33 0.19 16.10
CA TYR A 182 2.49 1.30 17.05
C TYR A 182 1.19 1.68 17.76
N ASP A 183 0.06 1.65 17.07
CA ASP A 183 -1.25 1.85 17.72
C ASP A 183 -1.54 0.76 18.75
N ALA A 184 -1.22 -0.50 18.45
CA ALA A 184 -1.38 -1.62 19.38
C ALA A 184 -0.47 -1.49 20.61
N LEU A 185 0.73 -0.92 20.46
CA LEU A 185 1.61 -0.59 21.58
C LEU A 185 1.02 0.52 22.46
N LYS A 186 0.49 1.58 21.84
CA LYS A 186 -0.09 2.74 22.55
C LYS A 186 -1.43 2.42 23.24
N ALA A 187 -2.20 1.46 22.73
CA ALA A 187 -3.50 1.07 23.28
C ALA A 187 -3.43 0.12 24.48
N GLN A 188 -2.22 -0.21 24.98
CA GLN A 188 -2.04 -1.03 26.18
C GLN A 188 -2.44 -0.24 27.45
N GLY A 189 -3.18 -0.85 28.39
CA GLY A 189 -3.54 -0.15 29.63
C GLY A 189 -4.78 -0.61 30.40
N GLY A 190 -5.35 -1.79 30.14
CA GLY A 190 -6.41 -2.38 30.96
C GLY A 190 -6.05 -3.79 31.43
N TYR A 191 -6.59 -4.23 32.57
CA TYR A 191 -6.34 -5.53 33.21
C TYR A 191 -6.48 -6.76 32.27
N ASP A 192 -7.10 -6.61 31.10
CA ASP A 192 -7.35 -7.66 30.10
C ASP A 192 -6.84 -7.34 28.67
N LYS A 193 -6.18 -6.20 28.45
CA LYS A 193 -5.80 -5.70 27.11
C LYS A 193 -4.35 -6.05 26.77
N LYS A 194 -4.12 -7.30 26.35
CA LYS A 194 -2.81 -7.76 25.86
C LYS A 194 -2.58 -7.28 24.42
N PHE A 195 -1.38 -6.76 24.14
CA PHE A 195 -0.89 -6.42 22.79
C PHE A 195 -1.30 -7.45 21.74
N SER A 196 -1.12 -8.74 22.04
CA SER A 196 -1.43 -9.85 21.12
C SER A 196 -2.89 -9.98 20.73
N LYS A 197 -3.83 -9.40 21.49
CA LYS A 197 -5.28 -9.42 21.22
C LYS A 197 -5.85 -8.01 21.02
N SER A 198 -5.00 -7.04 20.71
CA SER A 198 -5.43 -5.68 20.44
C SER A 198 -6.48 -5.62 19.32
N TYR A 199 -7.46 -4.72 19.46
CA TYR A 199 -8.43 -4.42 18.40
C TYR A 199 -7.75 -3.93 17.11
N GLU A 200 -6.55 -3.34 17.23
CA GLU A 200 -5.80 -2.83 16.09
C GLU A 200 -5.42 -3.90 15.06
N TRP A 201 -5.29 -5.15 15.45
CA TRP A 201 -5.09 -6.26 14.50
C TRP A 201 -6.32 -6.52 13.63
N THR A 202 -7.52 -6.30 14.18
CA THR A 202 -8.77 -6.35 13.41
C THR A 202 -8.85 -5.16 12.46
N THR A 203 -8.58 -3.94 12.94
CA THR A 203 -8.57 -2.73 12.13
C THR A 203 -7.56 -2.84 10.98
N LEU A 204 -6.36 -3.31 11.26
CA LEU A 204 -5.31 -3.57 10.26
C LEU A 204 -5.80 -4.48 9.13
N LEU A 205 -6.43 -5.61 9.47
CA LEU A 205 -6.94 -6.54 8.47
C LEU A 205 -8.09 -5.95 7.65
N LYS A 206 -8.93 -5.10 8.26
CA LYS A 206 -9.96 -4.36 7.53
C LYS A 206 -9.33 -3.33 6.59
N CYS A 207 -8.31 -2.59 7.05
CA CYS A 207 -7.56 -1.65 6.23
C CYS A 207 -6.89 -2.35 5.03
N ILE A 208 -6.57 -3.64 5.13
CA ILE A 208 -5.99 -4.44 4.04
C ILE A 208 -7.06 -5.23 3.25
N GLU A 209 -8.36 -5.14 3.58
CA GLU A 209 -9.44 -5.98 3.03
C GLU A 209 -9.15 -7.50 3.13
N ALA A 210 -8.46 -7.90 4.19
CA ALA A 210 -8.01 -9.27 4.43
C ALA A 210 -8.74 -9.96 5.60
N TYR A 211 -9.59 -9.24 6.32
CA TYR A 211 -10.24 -9.71 7.56
C TYR A 211 -11.00 -11.02 7.38
N ASP A 212 -11.92 -11.09 6.42
CA ASP A 212 -12.76 -12.27 6.23
C ASP A 212 -11.95 -13.48 5.77
N MET A 213 -10.94 -13.26 4.92
CA MET A 213 -10.09 -14.34 4.41
C MET A 213 -9.13 -14.85 5.48
N MET A 214 -8.58 -13.99 6.33
CA MET A 214 -7.79 -14.41 7.50
C MET A 214 -8.65 -15.25 8.44
N ARG A 215 -9.87 -14.76 8.77
CA ARG A 215 -10.81 -15.51 9.63
C ARG A 215 -11.21 -16.84 9.02
N ARG A 216 -11.41 -16.92 7.71
CA ARG A 216 -11.68 -18.18 7.01
C ARG A 216 -10.49 -19.14 7.08
N HIS A 217 -9.28 -18.63 6.95
CA HIS A 217 -8.04 -19.41 6.97
C HIS A 217 -7.75 -20.00 8.35
N TYR A 218 -7.75 -19.18 9.41
CA TYR A 218 -7.40 -19.61 10.77
C TYR A 218 -8.59 -20.07 11.62
N LYS A 219 -9.83 -19.73 11.24
CA LYS A 219 -11.06 -20.00 12.00
C LYS A 219 -11.04 -19.44 13.44
N LYS A 220 -10.33 -18.34 13.66
CA LYS A 220 -10.13 -17.69 14.97
C LYS A 220 -10.22 -16.17 14.84
N THR A 221 -10.40 -15.50 15.99
CA THR A 221 -10.29 -14.04 16.09
C THR A 221 -8.85 -13.60 15.82
N PRO A 222 -8.62 -12.44 15.16
CA PRO A 222 -7.28 -11.93 14.93
C PRO A 222 -6.46 -11.77 16.22
N THR A 223 -5.22 -12.21 16.14
CA THR A 223 -4.15 -11.93 17.11
C THR A 223 -2.98 -11.27 16.39
N SER A 224 -2.00 -10.70 17.10
CA SER A 224 -0.76 -10.21 16.50
C SER A 224 -0.14 -11.28 15.60
N LEU A 225 0.06 -12.48 16.14
CA LEU A 225 0.72 -13.59 15.47
C LEU A 225 -0.02 -14.02 14.20
N SER A 226 -1.30 -14.39 14.32
CA SER A 226 -2.09 -14.86 13.18
C SER A 226 -2.25 -13.80 12.09
N THR A 227 -2.28 -12.53 12.47
CA THR A 227 -2.43 -11.40 11.55
C THR A 227 -1.14 -11.16 10.77
N LEU A 228 -0.02 -11.11 11.47
CA LEU A 228 1.30 -10.93 10.88
C LEU A 228 1.66 -12.12 9.97
N GLU A 229 1.46 -13.36 10.44
CA GLU A 229 1.67 -14.55 9.62
C GLU A 229 0.86 -14.50 8.32
N PHE A 230 -0.44 -14.18 8.42
CA PHE A 230 -1.32 -14.11 7.25
C PHE A 230 -0.87 -13.08 6.23
N LEU A 231 -0.52 -11.87 6.69
CA LEU A 231 -0.23 -10.76 5.78
C LEU A 231 1.20 -10.75 5.28
N ILE A 232 2.12 -11.39 5.99
CA ILE A 232 3.52 -11.43 5.59
C ILE A 232 3.78 -12.69 4.77
N LEU A 233 3.35 -13.85 5.24
CA LEU A 233 3.84 -15.15 4.76
C LEU A 233 2.86 -15.90 3.85
N ASN A 234 1.58 -15.52 3.79
CA ASN A 234 0.59 -16.28 3.02
C ASN A 234 0.74 -16.04 1.50
N PRO A 235 1.11 -17.03 0.66
CA PRO A 235 1.29 -16.82 -0.78
C PRO A 235 -0.01 -16.73 -1.58
N GLU A 236 -1.15 -17.11 -1.01
CA GLU A 236 -2.46 -17.17 -1.69
C GLU A 236 -3.29 -15.89 -1.49
N CYS A 237 -3.02 -15.12 -0.43
CA CYS A 237 -3.70 -13.86 -0.18
C CYS A 237 -3.16 -12.77 -1.13
N PRO A 238 -3.96 -12.18 -2.04
CA PRO A 238 -3.48 -11.18 -2.99
C PRO A 238 -2.90 -9.91 -2.36
N ARG A 239 -3.23 -9.67 -1.09
CA ARG A 239 -2.77 -8.53 -0.28
C ARG A 239 -1.88 -8.98 0.87
N SER A 240 -1.07 -10.00 0.65
CA SER A 240 0.09 -10.30 1.49
C SER A 240 1.38 -9.84 0.83
N VAL A 241 2.43 -9.68 1.65
CA VAL A 241 3.77 -9.38 1.16
C VAL A 241 4.32 -10.55 0.35
N MET A 242 4.17 -11.79 0.84
CA MET A 242 4.60 -12.99 0.10
C MET A 242 3.99 -13.08 -1.29
N ASN A 243 2.68 -12.88 -1.43
CA ASN A 243 2.03 -12.93 -2.75
C ASN A 243 2.57 -11.82 -3.65
N SER A 244 2.74 -10.61 -3.11
CA SER A 244 3.32 -9.49 -3.86
C SER A 244 4.73 -9.80 -4.35
N LEU A 245 5.58 -10.42 -3.52
CA LEU A 245 6.92 -10.88 -3.92
C LEU A 245 6.88 -11.96 -5.00
N VAL A 246 5.93 -12.89 -4.93
CA VAL A 246 5.70 -13.90 -5.99
C VAL A 246 5.36 -13.19 -7.31
N GLN A 247 4.46 -12.21 -7.31
CA GLN A 247 4.10 -11.47 -8.52
C GLN A 247 5.28 -10.65 -9.05
N VAL A 248 6.02 -9.96 -8.18
CA VAL A 248 7.21 -9.20 -8.56
C VAL A 248 8.24 -10.10 -9.23
N LYS A 249 8.50 -11.29 -8.66
CA LYS A 249 9.38 -12.31 -9.24
C LYS A 249 8.88 -12.77 -10.62
N ASN A 250 7.59 -13.01 -10.78
CA ASN A 250 7.05 -13.46 -12.06
C ASN A 250 7.22 -12.37 -13.14
N HIS A 251 6.97 -11.10 -12.79
CA HIS A 251 7.07 -10.00 -13.75
C HIS A 251 8.51 -9.60 -14.06
N ILE A 252 9.44 -9.66 -13.11
CA ILE A 252 10.85 -9.37 -13.42
C ILE A 252 11.44 -10.42 -14.37
N ASN A 253 11.00 -11.67 -14.28
CA ASN A 253 11.42 -12.74 -15.19
C ASN A 253 10.88 -12.57 -16.62
N VAL A 254 9.89 -11.71 -16.84
CA VAL A 254 9.48 -11.31 -18.20
C VAL A 254 10.50 -10.34 -18.80
N LEU A 255 11.13 -9.51 -17.96
CA LEU A 255 12.13 -8.52 -18.39
C LEU A 255 13.56 -9.08 -18.40
N ASN A 256 13.80 -10.18 -17.70
CA ASN A 256 15.10 -10.82 -17.58
C ASN A 256 14.97 -12.31 -17.91
N GLU A 257 15.51 -12.70 -19.07
CA GLU A 257 15.52 -14.10 -19.53
C GLU A 257 16.67 -14.92 -18.92
N ASP A 258 17.58 -14.29 -18.17
CA ASP A 258 18.73 -14.98 -17.58
C ASP A 258 18.28 -15.96 -16.50
N LYS A 259 18.59 -17.24 -16.74
CA LYS A 259 18.34 -18.32 -15.77
C LYS A 259 19.06 -18.10 -14.44
N TYR A 260 20.18 -17.38 -14.46
CA TYR A 260 21.00 -17.03 -13.29
C TYR A 260 21.30 -15.53 -13.32
N PRO A 261 20.44 -14.69 -12.70
CA PRO A 261 20.66 -13.25 -12.65
C PRO A 261 22.01 -12.92 -12.02
N GLU A 262 22.66 -11.87 -12.52
CA GLU A 262 23.91 -11.37 -11.95
C GLU A 262 23.74 -11.06 -10.46
N LYS A 263 24.77 -11.34 -9.66
CA LYS A 263 24.77 -11.03 -8.23
C LYS A 263 24.47 -9.53 -8.04
N ASP A 264 23.62 -9.22 -7.08
CA ASP A 264 23.19 -7.86 -6.73
C ASP A 264 22.35 -7.12 -7.80
N SER A 265 21.91 -7.83 -8.86
CA SER A 265 20.88 -7.36 -9.80
C SER A 265 19.50 -7.31 -9.13
N ALA A 266 18.56 -6.56 -9.70
CA ALA A 266 17.18 -6.51 -9.23
C ALA A 266 16.54 -7.91 -9.21
N ALA A 267 16.69 -8.68 -10.29
CA ALA A 267 16.16 -10.04 -10.36
C ALA A 267 16.80 -10.98 -9.32
N PHE A 268 18.10 -10.84 -9.04
CA PHE A 268 18.77 -11.59 -7.97
C PHE A 268 18.20 -11.24 -6.59
N LEU A 269 18.06 -9.94 -6.26
CA LEU A 269 17.54 -9.49 -4.98
C LEU A 269 16.09 -9.95 -4.77
N ILE A 270 15.24 -9.79 -5.78
CA ILE A 270 13.86 -10.28 -5.75
C ILE A 270 13.83 -11.79 -5.49
N GLY A 271 14.64 -12.56 -6.21
CA GLY A 271 14.72 -14.01 -6.06
C GLY A 271 15.19 -14.43 -4.67
N LYS A 272 16.22 -13.76 -4.13
CA LYS A 272 16.77 -13.97 -2.80
C LYS A 272 15.72 -13.67 -1.72
N THR A 273 15.09 -12.49 -1.76
CA THR A 273 14.06 -12.08 -0.80
C THR A 273 12.86 -13.01 -0.85
N HIS A 274 12.35 -13.34 -2.04
CA HIS A 274 11.27 -14.32 -2.17
C HIS A 274 11.65 -15.68 -1.55
N ALA A 275 12.87 -16.17 -1.78
CA ALA A 275 13.33 -17.44 -1.22
C ALA A 275 13.43 -17.38 0.31
N GLU A 276 14.00 -16.30 0.86
CA GLU A 276 14.10 -16.09 2.31
C GLU A 276 12.72 -16.11 2.97
N TYR A 277 11.79 -15.30 2.47
CA TYR A 277 10.46 -15.17 3.07
C TYR A 277 9.63 -16.45 2.91
N ARG A 278 9.88 -17.25 1.86
CA ARG A 278 9.18 -18.53 1.64
C ARG A 278 9.50 -19.54 2.73
N TYR A 279 10.68 -19.45 3.33
CA TYR A 279 11.12 -20.33 4.42
C TYR A 279 11.15 -19.64 5.78
N LYS A 280 10.72 -18.38 5.86
CA LYS A 280 10.60 -17.63 7.12
C LYS A 280 9.42 -18.19 7.92
N THR A 281 9.57 -18.28 9.23
CA THR A 281 8.53 -18.77 10.15
C THR A 281 7.99 -17.63 10.99
N VAL A 282 6.77 -17.81 11.49
CA VAL A 282 6.12 -16.78 12.30
C VAL A 282 6.88 -16.48 13.59
N ASP A 283 7.57 -17.46 14.17
CA ASP A 283 8.38 -17.29 15.39
C ASP A 283 9.50 -16.24 15.21
N THR A 284 10.08 -16.18 14.00
CA THR A 284 11.11 -15.18 13.68
C THR A 284 10.56 -13.76 13.60
N ILE A 285 9.26 -13.63 13.28
CA ILE A 285 8.57 -12.33 13.22
C ILE A 285 8.19 -11.88 14.63
N GLU A 286 7.66 -12.78 15.47
CA GLU A 286 7.21 -12.45 16.82
C GLU A 286 8.36 -12.02 17.74
N GLY A 287 9.56 -12.58 17.57
CA GLY A 287 10.71 -12.26 18.41
C GLY A 287 11.15 -10.80 18.35
N ASN A 288 10.95 -10.12 17.21
CA ASN A 288 11.20 -8.68 17.06
C ASN A 288 10.41 -8.10 15.88
N ILE A 289 9.13 -7.79 16.12
CA ILE A 289 8.21 -7.30 15.09
C ILE A 289 8.69 -5.98 14.47
N GLU A 290 9.19 -5.06 15.30
CA GLU A 290 9.66 -3.74 14.85
C GLU A 290 10.85 -3.86 13.90
N HIS A 291 11.90 -4.58 14.31
CA HIS A 291 13.07 -4.81 13.46
C HIS A 291 12.70 -5.53 12.16
N PHE A 292 11.79 -6.50 12.23
CA PHE A 292 11.31 -7.21 11.06
C PHE A 292 10.62 -6.26 10.06
N ILE A 293 9.79 -5.33 10.54
CA ILE A 293 9.10 -4.34 9.72
C ILE A 293 10.11 -3.40 9.04
N GLU A 294 11.13 -2.95 9.76
CA GLU A 294 12.21 -2.12 9.20
C GLU A 294 12.98 -2.87 8.12
N GLU A 295 13.42 -4.11 8.40
CA GLU A 295 14.20 -4.94 7.47
C GLU A 295 13.47 -5.17 6.14
N ILE A 296 12.17 -5.53 6.20
CA ILE A 296 11.39 -5.76 4.99
C ILE A 296 11.13 -4.46 4.22
N GLN A 297 10.93 -3.33 4.91
CA GLN A 297 10.72 -2.05 4.29
C GLN A 297 11.97 -1.60 3.52
N ASP A 298 13.14 -1.69 4.15
CA ASP A 298 14.43 -1.38 3.54
C ASP A 298 14.69 -2.29 2.33
N THR A 299 14.42 -3.59 2.47
CA THR A 299 14.56 -4.55 1.37
C THR A 299 13.68 -4.19 0.17
N LEU A 300 12.42 -3.79 0.40
CA LEU A 300 11.51 -3.39 -0.68
C LEU A 300 11.96 -2.07 -1.36
N ILE A 301 12.48 -1.12 -0.58
CA ILE A 301 13.06 0.13 -1.08
C ILE A 301 14.27 -0.18 -1.96
N ASP A 302 15.17 -1.05 -1.49
CA ASP A 302 16.36 -1.45 -2.23
C ASP A 302 16.02 -2.16 -3.54
N ILE A 303 15.05 -3.09 -3.52
CA ILE A 303 14.55 -3.74 -4.74
C ILE A 303 14.00 -2.69 -5.72
N ALA A 304 13.16 -1.76 -5.25
CA ALA A 304 12.59 -0.73 -6.11
C ALA A 304 13.68 0.15 -6.74
N ASN A 305 14.62 0.63 -5.93
CA ASN A 305 15.76 1.43 -6.38
C ASN A 305 16.61 0.69 -7.41
N LYS A 306 16.79 -0.63 -7.23
CA LYS A 306 17.55 -1.48 -8.15
C LYS A 306 16.83 -1.70 -9.46
N ILE A 307 15.53 -1.98 -9.45
CA ILE A 307 14.71 -2.04 -10.67
C ILE A 307 14.84 -0.71 -11.43
N GLU A 308 14.67 0.43 -10.75
CA GLU A 308 14.76 1.74 -11.38
C GLU A 308 16.13 2.01 -11.98
N LYS A 309 17.21 1.66 -11.26
CA LYS A 309 18.58 1.87 -11.73
C LYS A 309 18.91 1.00 -12.95
N GLU A 310 18.53 -0.26 -12.94
CA GLU A 310 18.95 -1.24 -13.96
C GLU A 310 18.10 -1.17 -15.22
N TYR A 311 16.80 -0.93 -15.08
CA TYR A 311 15.87 -0.99 -16.21
C TYR A 311 15.47 0.40 -16.71
N PHE A 312 15.52 1.44 -15.87
CA PHE A 312 14.86 2.72 -16.15
C PHE A 312 15.78 3.96 -16.13
N LYS A 313 17.03 3.83 -15.69
CA LYS A 313 18.05 4.90 -15.76
C LYS A 313 19.12 4.55 -16.80
N TYR A 314 19.41 5.52 -17.67
CA TYR A 314 20.67 5.58 -18.42
C TYR A 314 21.59 6.57 -17.71
#